data_AF-A0A0F3N3R1-F1
#
_entry.id   AF-A0A0F3N3R1-F1
#
_cell.length_a   1.000
_cell.length_b   1.000
_cell.length_c   1.000
_cell.angle_alpha   90.00
_cell.angle_beta   90.00
_cell.angle_gamma   90.00
#
_symmetry.space_group_name_H-M   'P 1'
#
loop_
_entity.id
_entity.type
_entity.pdbx_description
1 polymer ?
#
loop_
_entity_poly.entity_id
_entity_poly.type
_entity_poly.pdbx_seq_one_letter_code
_entity_poly.pdbx_strand_id
1 'polypeptide(L)' 'MIEELRQKYTIPQDKMGIVITNINQESIDDISTLEELYENAKKSDKQNILLLIERGSSNMFVPLQVM' A
#
# COMPACT_ATOMS: atom_id res chain seq x y z
N MET A 1 -21.55 7.89 -3.89
CA MET A 1 -20.51 7.19 -4.66
C MET A 1 -19.29 6.81 -3.82
N ILE A 2 -18.68 7.69 -3.02
CA ILE A 2 -17.52 7.31 -2.17
C ILE A 2 -17.91 6.43 -0.97
N GLU A 3 -19.10 6.64 -0.40
CA GLU A 3 -19.52 6.00 0.84
C GLU A 3 -19.90 4.52 0.73
N GLU A 4 -20.41 4.10 -0.44
CA GLU A 4 -20.73 2.70 -0.71
C GLU A 4 -19.47 1.84 -0.84
N LEU A 5 -18.41 2.38 -1.46
CA LEU A 5 -17.10 1.72 -1.53
C LEU A 5 -16.47 1.62 -0.14
N ARG A 6 -16.57 2.68 0.67
CA ARG A 6 -16.11 2.69 2.06
C ARG A 6 -16.74 1.56 2.89
N GLN A 7 -18.06 1.39 2.79
CA GLN A 7 -18.78 0.34 3.51
C GLN A 7 -18.44 -1.06 2.97
N LYS A 8 -18.30 -1.21 1.66
CA LYS A 8 -17.98 -2.49 1.01
C LYS A 8 -16.63 -3.06 1.44
N TYR A 9 -15.61 -2.21 1.65
CA TYR A 9 -14.24 -2.64 1.96
C TYR A 9 -13.86 -2.46 3.44
N THR A 10 -14.80 -2.06 4.32
CA THR A 10 -14.60 -1.90 5.77
C THR A 10 -13.36 -1.06 6.12
N ILE A 11 -13.12 0.03 5.37
CA ILE A 11 -11.91 0.84 5.51
C ILE A 11 -12.06 1.78 6.72
N PRO A 12 -11.19 1.69 7.76
CA PRO A 12 -11.22 2.61 8.90
C PRO A 12 -10.99 4.07 8.46
N GLN A 13 -11.74 4.99 9.06
CA GLN A 13 -11.76 6.40 8.64
C GLN A 13 -10.42 7.12 8.82
N ASP A 14 -9.61 6.68 9.80
CA ASP A 14 -8.26 7.16 10.08
C ASP A 14 -7.20 6.68 9.09
N LYS A 15 -7.54 5.70 8.24
CA LYS A 15 -6.66 5.12 7.21
C LYS A 15 -6.95 5.61 5.79
N MET A 16 -7.90 6.52 5.61
CA MET A 16 -8.24 7.11 4.31
C MET A 16 -7.31 8.26 3.91
N GLY A 17 -7.19 8.48 2.60
CA GLY A 17 -6.35 9.54 2.01
C GLY A 17 -4.87 9.20 1.96
N ILE A 18 -4.54 7.91 2.09
CA ILE A 18 -3.18 7.38 1.91
C ILE A 18 -3.07 6.84 0.49
N VAL A 19 -2.09 7.33 -0.26
CA VAL A 19 -1.76 6.84 -1.60
C VAL A 19 -0.45 6.08 -1.50
N ILE A 20 -0.42 4.82 -1.93
CA ILE A 20 0.82 4.06 -2.05
C ILE A 20 1.43 4.43 -3.39
N THR A 21 2.63 5.02 -3.37
CA THR A 21 3.32 5.43 -4.59
C THR A 21 4.43 4.44 -4.97
N ASN A 22 5.02 3.77 -3.97
CA ASN A 22 6.12 2.83 -4.21
C ASN A 22 6.10 1.66 -3.23
N ILE A 23 6.70 0.56 -3.68
CA ILE A 23 6.98 -0.64 -2.89
C ILE A 23 8.44 -1.03 -3.12
N ASN A 24 9.22 -1.17 -2.05
CA ASN A 24 10.66 -1.48 -2.11
C ASN A 24 11.46 -0.59 -3.09
N GLN A 25 11.08 0.70 -3.19
CA GLN A 25 11.65 1.71 -4.10
C GLN A 25 11.22 1.58 -5.58
N GLU A 26 10.33 0.65 -5.91
CA GLU A 26 9.72 0.51 -7.23
C GLU A 26 8.41 1.31 -7.31
N SER A 27 8.24 2.12 -8.36
CA SER A 27 7.03 2.92 -8.58
C SER A 27 5.86 2.02 -8.96
N ILE A 28 4.67 2.40 -8.50
CA ILE A 28 3.43 1.70 -8.79
C ILE A 28 2.49 2.67 -9.46
N ASP A 29 2.05 2.33 -10.67
CA ASP A 29 1.12 3.15 -11.44
C ASP A 29 -0.30 2.58 -11.41
N ASP A 30 -0.44 1.28 -11.11
CA ASP A 30 -1.72 0.58 -10.99
C ASP A 30 -1.70 -0.53 -9.94
N ILE A 31 -2.90 -0.98 -9.55
CA ILE A 31 -3.11 -1.98 -8.49
C ILE A 31 -2.46 -3.34 -8.83
N SER A 32 -2.41 -3.73 -10.10
CA SER A 32 -1.88 -5.03 -10.53
C SER A 32 -0.36 -5.08 -10.31
N THR A 33 0.35 -3.98 -10.57
CA THR A 33 1.78 -3.87 -10.26
C THR A 33 2.03 -3.97 -8.76
N LEU A 34 1.17 -3.36 -7.93
CA LEU A 34 1.27 -3.50 -6.47
C LEU A 34 1.11 -4.97 -6.04
N GLU A 35 0.09 -5.66 -6.55
CA GLU A 35 -0.17 -7.07 -6.22
C GLU A 35 0.99 -7.97 -6.62
N GLU A 36 1.54 -7.79 -7.83
CA GLU A 36 2.69 -8.57 -8.30
C GLU A 36 3.93 -8.36 -7.42
N LEU A 37 4.28 -7.10 -7.13
CA LEU A 37 5.44 -6.76 -6.31
C LEU A 37 5.27 -7.24 -4.86
N TYR A 38 4.05 -7.19 -4.33
CA TYR A 38 3.73 -7.76 -3.02
C TYR A 38 3.94 -9.28 -3.02
N GLU A 39 3.36 -10.01 -3.98
CA GLU A 39 3.49 -11.47 -4.09
C GLU A 39 4.94 -11.92 -4.29
N ASN A 40 5.71 -11.18 -5.09
CA ASN A 40 7.14 -11.44 -5.27
C ASN A 40 7.93 -11.20 -3.98
N ALA A 41 7.58 -10.17 -3.22
CA ALA A 41 8.23 -9.90 -1.94
C ALA A 41 7.89 -10.96 -0.88
N LYS A 42 6.68 -11.55 -0.86
CA LYS A 42 6.37 -12.68 0.06
C LYS A 42 7.18 -13.94 -0.24
N LYS A 43 7.52 -14.16 -1.51
CA LYS A 43 8.37 -15.29 -1.94
C LYS A 43 9.84 -15.10 -1.58
N SER A 44 10.24 -13.88 -1.23
CA SER A 44 11.59 -13.60 -0.76
C SER A 44 11.72 -13.89 0.74
N ASP A 45 12.91 -14.24 1.22
CA ASP A 45 13.20 -14.39 2.67
C ASP A 45 13.07 -13.07 3.47
N LYS A 46 12.52 -12.01 2.87
CA LYS A 46 12.34 -10.71 3.52
C LYS A 46 11.09 -10.73 4.39
N GLN A 47 11.27 -10.42 5.67
CA GLN A 47 10.18 -10.33 6.64
C GLN A 47 9.30 -9.08 6.47
N ASN A 48 9.80 -8.03 5.80
CA ASN A 48 9.10 -6.77 5.63
C ASN A 48 9.28 -6.21 4.22
N ILE A 49 8.22 -5.56 3.74
CA ILE A 49 8.18 -4.71 2.55
C ILE A 49 8.21 -3.25 3.01
N LEU A 50 8.94 -2.39 2.30
CA LEU A 50 8.93 -0.95 2.56
C LEU A 50 7.98 -0.25 1.59
N LEU A 51 6.92 0.36 2.11
CA LEU A 51 6.00 1.18 1.31
C LEU A 51 6.41 2.65 1.40
N LEU A 52 6.36 3.37 0.29
CA LEU A 52 6.28 4.83 0.30
C LEU A 52 4.82 5.22 0.16
N ILE A 53 4.32 5.98 1.11
CA ILE A 53 2.95 6.47 1.11
C ILE A 53 2.91 8.00 1.13
N GLU A 54 1.94 8.56 0.44
CA GLU A 54 1.57 9.97 0.49
C GLU A 54 0.31 10.13 1.35
N ARG A 55 0.35 11.05 2.31
CA ARG A 55 -0.79 11.45 3.13
C ARG A 55 -0.84 12.98 3.23
N GLY A 56 -1.78 13.59 2.52
CA GLY A 56 -1.84 15.05 2.41
C GLY A 56 -0.60 15.58 1.67
N SER A 57 0.19 16.44 2.30
CA SER A 57 1.43 16.98 1.74
C SER A 57 2.70 16.27 2.21
N SER A 58 2.56 15.12 2.89
CA SER A 58 3.67 14.40 3.51
C SER A 58 3.87 13.03 2.90
N ASN A 59 5.14 12.68 2.69
CA ASN A 59 5.57 11.35 2.28
C ASN A 59 6.16 10.62 3.48
N MET A 60 5.78 9.36 3.66
CA MET A 60 6.22 8.52 4.78
C MET A 60 6.59 7.12 4.30
N PHE A 61 7.64 6.57 4.89
CA PHE A 61 7.97 5.16 4.73
C PHE A 61 7.25 4.33 5.78
N VAL A 62 6.56 3.26 5.35
CA VAL A 62 5.85 2.35 6.24
C VAL A 62 6.34 0.92 5.99
N PRO A 63 6.94 0.25 7.00
CA PRO A 63 7.24 -1.16 6.89
C PRO A 63 5.94 -1.98 7.02
N LEU A 64 5.68 -2.82 6.03
CA LEU A 64 4.59 -3.79 6.03
C LEU A 64 5.19 -5.19 6.20
N GLN A 65 4.81 -5.87 7.28
CA GLN A 65 5.24 -7.24 7.51
C GLN A 65 4.59 -8.18 6.49
N VAL A 66 5.40 -9.06 5.91
CA VAL A 66 4.94 -10.09 4.98
C VAL A 66 4.93 -11.41 5.73
N MET A 67 3.73 -11.99 5.90
CA MET A 67 3.53 -13.34 6.45
C MET A 67 3.43 -14.38 5.34
#